data_AF-A0A415KTH7-F1
#
_entry.id   AF-A0A415KTH7-F1
#
_cell.length_a   1.000
_cell.length_b   1.000
_cell.length_c   1.000
_cell.angle_alpha   90.00
_cell.angle_beta   90.00
_cell.angle_gamma   90.00
#
_symmetry.space_group_name_H-M   'P 1'
#
loop_
_entity.id
_entity.type
_entity.pdbx_description
1 polymer ?
#
loop_
_entity_poly.entity_id
_entity_poly.type
_entity_poly.pdbx_seq_one_letter_code
_entity_poly.pdbx_strand_id
1 'polypeptide(L)'
;MKVISEISLRDFKFWSGGEDRAKNCTDEQLDKIESIMESDAPESGWTDDDINNFFWFDFDTIADWLGYKDEKHFDAEVSEDDVKEAQDWFDGITDTENMIDIASLDREDYISTDENGEEEFDEDLVYYDFSNWWYNMDDIEQVREYRKRN
;
A
#
# COMPACT_ATOMS: atom_id res chain seq x y z
N MET A 1 25.12 -37.91 7.99
CA MET A 1 23.98 -38.07 8.92
C MET A 1 23.19 -36.78 8.86
N LYS A 2 21.88 -36.83 8.66
CA LYS A 2 20.99 -35.67 8.70
C LYS A 2 20.06 -35.83 9.91
N VAL A 3 19.87 -34.77 10.67
CA VAL A 3 18.85 -34.68 11.74
C VAL A 3 17.86 -33.62 11.26
N ILE A 4 16.57 -33.93 11.32
CA ILE A 4 15.48 -33.05 10.87
C ILE A 4 14.63 -32.73 12.09
N SER A 5 14.26 -31.46 12.25
CA SER A 5 13.37 -30.96 13.30
C SER A 5 12.37 -29.97 12.68
N GLU A 6 11.12 -30.05 13.10
CA GLU A 6 10.09 -29.06 12.79
C GLU A 6 10.20 -27.90 13.79
N ILE A 7 10.23 -26.67 13.29
CA ILE A 7 10.37 -25.42 14.06
C ILE A 7 9.43 -24.40 13.44
N SER A 8 8.69 -23.66 14.27
CA SER A 8 7.81 -22.59 13.79
C SER A 8 8.60 -21.40 13.23
N LEU A 9 8.01 -20.59 12.34
CA LEU A 9 8.70 -19.37 11.88
C LEU A 9 8.97 -18.38 13.03
N ARG A 10 8.13 -18.39 14.07
CA ARG A 10 8.33 -17.58 15.28
C ARG A 10 9.58 -17.96 16.05
N ASP A 11 9.89 -19.26 16.11
CA ASP A 11 11.06 -19.79 16.80
C ASP A 11 12.27 -19.95 15.87
N PHE A 12 12.09 -19.71 14.58
CA PHE A 12 13.15 -19.79 13.58
C PHE A 12 14.21 -18.72 13.82
N LYS A 13 15.48 -19.14 13.77
CA LYS A 13 16.61 -18.23 13.98
C LYS A 13 17.05 -17.66 12.64
N PHE A 14 16.39 -16.61 12.21
CA PHE A 14 16.82 -15.81 11.05
C PHE A 14 18.21 -15.21 11.27
N TRP A 15 18.90 -14.90 10.17
CA TRP A 15 20.19 -14.23 10.17
C TRP A 15 20.33 -13.20 9.03
N SER A 16 21.22 -12.23 9.25
CA SER A 16 21.53 -11.18 8.27
C SER A 16 20.25 -10.46 7.82
N GLY A 17 20.06 -10.17 6.52
CA GLY A 17 18.88 -9.41 6.09
C GLY A 17 17.55 -10.15 6.25
N GLY A 18 17.55 -11.49 6.33
CA GLY A 18 16.34 -12.24 6.68
C GLY A 18 15.88 -11.95 8.11
N GLU A 19 16.84 -11.73 9.03
CA GLU A 19 16.54 -11.34 10.42
C GLU A 19 15.96 -9.93 10.49
N ASP A 20 16.54 -8.99 9.74
CA ASP A 20 16.05 -7.62 9.69
C ASP A 20 14.62 -7.56 9.16
N ARG A 21 14.28 -8.39 8.17
CA ARG A 21 12.92 -8.47 7.62
C ARG A 21 11.94 -9.17 8.56
N ALA A 22 12.30 -10.32 9.10
CA ALA A 22 11.43 -11.06 10.02
C ALA A 22 11.08 -10.24 11.28
N LYS A 23 11.97 -9.37 11.76
CA LYS A 23 11.71 -8.45 12.88
C LYS A 23 10.60 -7.43 12.63
N ASN A 24 10.33 -7.11 11.37
CA ASN A 24 9.25 -6.19 11.02
C ASN A 24 7.90 -6.90 10.93
N CYS A 25 7.87 -8.24 10.94
CA CYS A 25 6.66 -9.03 10.98
C CYS A 25 6.16 -9.20 12.42
N THR A 26 4.84 -9.10 12.60
CA THR A 26 4.16 -9.51 13.82
C THR A 26 4.08 -11.04 13.92
N ASP A 27 3.83 -11.54 15.13
CA ASP A 27 3.62 -12.97 15.38
C ASP A 27 2.46 -13.54 14.54
N GLU A 28 1.38 -12.78 14.32
CA GLU A 28 0.27 -13.22 13.46
C GLU A 28 0.64 -13.23 11.97
N GLN A 29 1.46 -12.27 11.52
CA GLN A 29 1.95 -12.26 10.14
C GLN A 29 2.89 -13.44 9.90
N LEU A 30 3.78 -13.77 10.84
CA LEU A 30 4.65 -14.94 10.74
C LEU A 30 3.84 -16.24 10.68
N ASP A 31 2.78 -16.39 11.48
CA ASP A 31 1.87 -17.55 11.39
C ASP A 31 1.21 -17.68 10.03
N LYS A 32 0.77 -16.54 9.46
CA LYS A 32 0.14 -16.52 8.13
C LYS A 32 1.13 -16.91 7.04
N ILE A 33 2.35 -16.38 7.09
CA ILE A 33 3.43 -16.73 6.16
C ILE A 33 3.75 -18.23 6.29
N GLU A 34 3.91 -18.74 7.51
CA GLU A 34 4.18 -20.16 7.77
C GLU A 34 3.11 -21.04 7.16
N SER A 35 1.83 -20.74 7.41
CA SER A 35 0.72 -21.50 6.85
C SER A 35 0.70 -21.54 5.32
N ILE A 36 1.11 -20.45 4.65
CA ILE A 36 1.20 -20.40 3.19
C ILE A 36 2.42 -21.20 2.70
N MET A 37 3.58 -21.03 3.34
CA MET A 37 4.80 -21.79 3.02
C MET A 37 4.61 -23.30 3.19
N GLU A 38 3.86 -23.73 4.21
CA GLU A 38 3.50 -25.13 4.42
C GLU A 38 2.56 -25.66 3.32
N SER A 39 1.61 -24.83 2.88
CA SER A 39 0.66 -25.21 1.82
C SER A 39 1.34 -25.40 0.46
N ASP A 40 2.41 -24.65 0.19
CA ASP A 40 3.17 -24.70 -1.07
C ASP A 40 4.56 -25.34 -0.89
N ALA A 41 4.73 -26.12 0.18
CA ALA A 41 6.00 -26.72 0.52
C ALA A 41 6.45 -27.74 -0.54
N PRO A 42 7.72 -27.71 -0.97
CA PRO A 42 8.27 -28.76 -1.81
C PRO A 42 8.27 -30.10 -1.04
N GLU A 43 8.27 -31.23 -1.75
CA GLU A 43 8.32 -32.57 -1.11
C GLU A 43 9.52 -32.76 -0.18
N SER A 44 10.62 -32.04 -0.44
CA SER A 44 11.83 -32.03 0.40
C SER A 44 11.73 -31.19 1.66
N GLY A 45 10.66 -30.40 1.80
CA GLY A 45 10.55 -29.30 2.75
C GLY A 45 11.44 -28.12 2.39
N TRP A 46 11.23 -27.01 3.09
CA TRP A 46 12.10 -25.83 3.06
C TRP A 46 13.32 -26.07 3.94
N THR A 47 14.51 -25.73 3.45
CA THR A 47 15.70 -25.69 4.30
C THR A 47 15.81 -24.35 5.02
N ASP A 48 16.56 -24.30 6.12
CA ASP A 48 16.82 -23.04 6.84
C ASP A 48 17.34 -21.94 5.89
N ASP A 49 18.25 -22.30 4.97
CA ASP A 49 18.78 -21.36 3.97
C ASP A 49 17.69 -20.86 3.02
N ASP A 50 16.76 -21.73 2.60
CA ASP A 50 15.65 -21.33 1.73
C ASP A 50 14.72 -20.35 2.45
N ILE A 51 14.34 -20.65 3.70
CA ILE A 51 13.49 -19.79 4.53
C ILE A 51 14.15 -18.42 4.73
N ASN A 52 15.42 -18.40 5.14
CA ASN A 52 16.10 -17.13 5.40
C ASN A 52 16.32 -16.31 4.13
N ASN A 53 16.68 -16.95 3.02
CA ASN A 53 16.85 -16.26 1.74
C ASN A 53 15.54 -15.72 1.21
N PHE A 54 14.43 -16.42 1.41
CA PHE A 54 13.10 -15.95 1.00
C PHE A 54 12.71 -14.66 1.73
N PHE A 55 12.93 -14.60 3.05
CA PHE A 55 12.73 -13.37 3.83
C PHE A 55 13.71 -12.26 3.43
N TRP A 56 14.92 -12.58 3.01
CA TRP A 56 15.92 -11.57 2.67
C TRP A 56 15.72 -11.01 1.26
N PHE A 57 15.56 -11.85 0.25
CA PHE A 57 15.64 -11.46 -1.15
C PHE A 57 14.29 -11.40 -1.86
N ASP A 58 13.27 -12.09 -1.36
CA ASP A 58 11.97 -12.25 -2.03
C ASP A 58 10.81 -11.70 -1.17
N PHE A 59 11.09 -10.69 -0.34
CA PHE A 59 10.11 -10.16 0.61
C PHE A 59 8.87 -9.54 -0.05
N ASP A 60 8.95 -9.08 -1.30
CA ASP A 60 7.78 -8.63 -2.05
C ASP A 60 6.70 -9.72 -2.15
N THR A 61 7.11 -10.99 -2.28
CA THR A 61 6.15 -12.12 -2.30
C THR A 61 5.54 -12.36 -0.93
N ILE A 62 6.32 -12.19 0.14
CA ILE A 62 5.82 -12.26 1.51
C ILE A 62 4.83 -11.12 1.77
N ALA A 63 5.12 -9.90 1.30
CA ALA A 63 4.26 -8.75 1.42
C ALA A 63 2.90 -9.00 0.72
N ASP A 64 2.92 -9.54 -0.50
CA ASP A 64 1.73 -9.95 -1.25
C ASP A 64 0.87 -10.95 -0.47
N TRP A 65 1.49 -11.98 0.10
CA TRP A 65 0.78 -12.94 0.95
C TRP A 65 0.10 -12.29 2.16
N LEU A 66 0.72 -11.25 2.71
CA LEU A 66 0.18 -10.50 3.83
C LEU A 66 -0.91 -9.49 3.42
N GLY A 67 -1.12 -9.25 2.13
CA GLY A 67 -2.11 -8.30 1.60
C GLY A 67 -1.54 -6.91 1.30
N TYR A 68 -0.24 -6.84 1.02
CA TYR A 68 0.46 -5.63 0.61
C TYR A 68 1.01 -5.81 -0.81
N LYS A 69 0.98 -4.77 -1.63
CA LYS A 69 1.45 -4.85 -3.02
C LYS A 69 2.92 -5.26 -3.17
N ASP A 70 3.77 -4.78 -2.26
CA ASP A 70 5.21 -5.04 -2.23
C ASP A 70 5.81 -4.68 -0.85
N GLU A 71 7.11 -4.87 -0.70
CA GLU A 71 7.87 -4.54 0.51
C GLU A 71 7.71 -3.05 0.93
N LYS A 72 7.67 -2.11 -0.02
CA LYS A 72 7.53 -0.67 0.28
C LYS A 72 6.15 -0.39 0.89
N HIS A 73 5.11 -1.10 0.44
CA HIS A 73 3.75 -0.98 0.98
C HIS A 73 3.64 -1.60 2.37
N PHE A 74 4.31 -2.74 2.59
CA PHE A 74 4.43 -3.35 3.91
C PHE A 74 5.11 -2.41 4.90
N ASP A 75 6.29 -1.87 4.55
CA ASP A 75 7.05 -0.95 5.41
C ASP A 75 6.30 0.38 5.66
N ALA A 76 5.38 0.76 4.77
CA ALA A 76 4.51 1.92 4.92
C ALA A 76 3.21 1.64 5.70
N GLU A 77 2.94 0.40 6.08
CA GLU A 77 1.67 -0.04 6.67
C GLU A 77 0.46 0.36 5.80
N VAL A 78 0.57 0.11 4.50
CA VAL A 78 -0.47 0.38 3.48
C VAL A 78 -0.87 -0.90 2.79
N SER A 79 -1.95 -1.53 3.23
CA SER A 79 -2.50 -2.73 2.62
C SER A 79 -3.22 -2.44 1.30
N GLU A 80 -3.50 -3.48 0.51
CA GLU A 80 -4.34 -3.35 -0.68
C GLU A 80 -5.76 -2.86 -0.35
N ASP A 81 -6.28 -3.24 0.81
CA ASP A 81 -7.58 -2.76 1.29
C ASP A 81 -7.53 -1.25 1.58
N ASP A 82 -6.45 -0.74 2.18
CA ASP A 82 -6.26 0.71 2.38
C ASP A 82 -6.24 1.47 1.06
N VAL A 83 -5.53 0.94 0.05
CA VAL A 83 -5.47 1.55 -1.30
C VAL A 83 -6.85 1.59 -1.92
N LYS A 84 -7.62 0.52 -1.78
CA LYS A 84 -8.98 0.45 -2.28
C LYS A 84 -9.91 1.43 -1.56
N GLU A 85 -9.83 1.54 -0.24
CA GLU A 85 -10.61 2.50 0.54
C GLU A 85 -10.28 3.94 0.15
N ALA A 86 -9.01 4.25 -0.09
CA ALA A 86 -8.57 5.56 -0.56
C ALA A 86 -9.13 5.88 -1.96
N GLN A 87 -9.14 4.90 -2.87
CA GLN A 87 -9.72 5.08 -4.20
C GLN A 87 -11.24 5.23 -4.15
N ASP A 88 -11.94 4.42 -3.34
CA ASP A 88 -13.39 4.52 -3.15
C ASP A 88 -13.77 5.90 -2.55
N TRP A 89 -12.94 6.44 -1.65
CA TRP A 89 -13.09 7.80 -1.15
C TRP A 89 -12.92 8.86 -2.23
N PHE A 90 -11.87 8.76 -3.05
CA PHE A 90 -11.62 9.68 -4.16
C PHE A 90 -12.78 9.66 -5.18
N ASP A 91 -13.21 8.47 -5.59
CA ASP A 91 -14.31 8.27 -6.54
C ASP A 91 -15.66 8.78 -5.99
N GLY A 92 -15.78 8.87 -4.66
CA GLY A 92 -16.95 9.43 -3.97
C GLY A 92 -16.99 10.96 -3.94
N ILE A 93 -15.91 11.66 -4.32
CA ILE A 93 -15.86 13.13 -4.32
C ILE A 93 -16.48 13.64 -5.62
N THR A 94 -17.65 14.27 -5.51
CA THR A 94 -18.37 14.84 -6.66
C THR A 94 -18.61 16.35 -6.57
N ASP A 95 -18.29 16.95 -5.43
CA ASP A 95 -18.53 18.37 -5.17
C ASP A 95 -17.23 19.17 -5.41
N THR A 96 -17.31 20.16 -6.29
CA THR A 96 -16.17 20.97 -6.74
C THR A 96 -15.55 21.79 -5.62
N GLU A 97 -16.35 22.27 -4.66
CA GLU A 97 -15.83 22.99 -3.49
C GLU A 97 -15.00 22.05 -2.58
N ASN A 98 -15.41 20.78 -2.45
CA ASN A 98 -14.60 19.78 -1.74
C ASN A 98 -13.32 19.44 -2.51
N MET A 99 -13.38 19.34 -3.84
CA MET A 99 -12.18 19.10 -4.67
C MET A 99 -11.15 20.22 -4.48
N ILE A 100 -11.61 21.48 -4.49
CA ILE A 100 -10.79 22.66 -4.27
C ILE A 100 -10.16 22.64 -2.87
N ASP A 101 -10.94 22.38 -1.81
CA ASP A 101 -10.42 22.31 -0.43
C ASP A 101 -9.44 21.13 -0.22
N ILE A 102 -9.74 19.97 -0.81
CA ILE A 102 -8.93 18.75 -0.66
C ILE A 102 -7.57 18.92 -1.33
N ALA A 103 -7.56 19.34 -2.59
CA ALA A 103 -6.34 19.54 -3.36
C ALA A 103 -5.68 20.92 -3.12
N SER A 104 -6.27 21.76 -2.27
CA SER A 104 -5.81 23.13 -2.01
C SER A 104 -5.64 23.95 -3.30
N LEU A 105 -6.61 23.84 -4.20
CA LEU A 105 -6.65 24.59 -5.46
C LEU A 105 -7.10 26.03 -5.20
N ASP A 106 -6.74 26.97 -6.07
CA ASP A 106 -7.23 28.35 -5.98
C ASP A 106 -8.53 28.47 -6.76
N ARG A 107 -9.62 28.81 -6.07
CA ARG A 107 -10.95 28.95 -6.69
C ARG A 107 -10.95 29.97 -7.82
N GLU A 108 -10.15 31.03 -7.71
CA GLU A 108 -10.09 32.11 -8.70
C GLU A 108 -9.53 31.64 -10.06
N ASP A 109 -8.73 30.57 -10.07
CA ASP A 109 -8.19 29.99 -11.31
C ASP A 109 -9.29 29.37 -12.18
N TYR A 110 -10.48 29.11 -11.61
CA TYR A 110 -11.62 28.50 -12.27
C TYR A 110 -12.75 29.50 -12.57
N ILE A 111 -12.56 30.79 -12.32
CA ILE A 111 -13.52 31.83 -12.66
C ILE A 111 -13.04 32.58 -13.90
N SER A 112 -13.91 32.66 -14.90
CA SER A 112 -13.69 33.53 -16.06
C SER A 112 -14.82 34.55 -16.17
N THR A 113 -14.54 35.66 -16.86
CA THR A 113 -15.55 36.69 -17.13
C THR A 113 -15.88 36.68 -18.62
N ASP A 114 -17.17 36.55 -18.93
CA ASP A 114 -17.64 36.55 -20.31
C ASP A 114 -17.59 37.96 -20.95
N GLU A 115 -17.99 38.06 -22.23
CA GLU A 115 -18.04 39.34 -22.96
C GLU A 115 -19.02 40.36 -22.36
N ASN A 116 -19.96 39.92 -21.51
CA ASN A 116 -20.96 40.75 -20.85
C ASN A 116 -20.56 41.18 -19.43
N GLY A 117 -19.45 40.68 -18.89
CA GLY A 117 -19.01 40.95 -17.53
C GLY A 117 -19.60 39.98 -16.49
N GLU A 118 -20.21 38.88 -16.90
CA GLU A 118 -20.74 37.84 -16.00
C GLU A 118 -19.64 36.81 -15.69
N GLU A 119 -19.56 36.40 -14.41
CA GLU A 119 -18.62 35.38 -13.96
C GLU A 119 -19.16 33.98 -14.26
N GLU A 120 -18.33 33.15 -14.86
CA GLU A 120 -18.58 31.74 -15.16
C GLU A 120 -17.55 30.87 -14.43
N PHE A 121 -18.03 29.81 -13.76
CA PHE A 121 -17.19 28.88 -13.01
C PHE A 121 -16.98 27.60 -13.81
N ASP A 122 -15.72 27.26 -14.08
CA ASP A 122 -15.32 26.10 -14.88
C ASP A 122 -15.18 24.84 -14.01
N GLU A 123 -16.31 24.19 -13.76
CA GLU A 123 -16.37 22.93 -12.99
C GLU A 123 -15.57 21.79 -13.66
N ASP A 124 -15.52 21.77 -14.99
CA ASP A 124 -14.80 20.74 -15.75
C ASP A 124 -13.29 20.87 -15.53
N LEU A 125 -12.77 22.10 -15.47
CA LEU A 125 -11.37 22.37 -15.16
C LEU A 125 -11.00 22.01 -13.71
N VAL A 126 -11.90 22.25 -12.74
CA VAL A 126 -11.72 21.80 -11.35
C VAL A 126 -11.57 20.27 -11.31
N TYR A 127 -12.46 19.53 -11.98
CA TYR A 127 -12.41 18.07 -12.02
C TYR A 127 -11.11 17.57 -12.65
N TYR A 128 -10.67 18.21 -13.74
CA TYR A 128 -9.42 17.88 -14.42
C TYR A 128 -8.21 18.06 -13.50
N ASP A 129 -8.08 19.22 -12.86
CA ASP A 129 -6.95 19.52 -11.97
C ASP A 129 -6.97 18.67 -10.71
N PHE A 130 -8.14 18.42 -10.13
CA PHE A 130 -8.32 17.54 -8.98
C PHE A 130 -7.91 16.10 -9.30
N SER A 131 -8.36 15.58 -10.45
CA SER A 131 -7.97 14.25 -10.90
C SER A 131 -6.45 14.16 -11.15
N ASN A 132 -5.88 15.19 -11.77
CA ASN A 132 -4.44 15.24 -12.00
C ASN A 132 -3.65 15.30 -10.67
N TRP A 133 -4.13 16.06 -9.68
CA TRP A 133 -3.55 16.06 -8.34
C TRP A 133 -3.50 14.65 -7.72
N TRP A 134 -4.62 13.92 -7.78
CA TRP A 134 -4.70 12.56 -7.24
C TRP A 134 -3.78 11.56 -7.96
N TYR A 135 -3.82 11.53 -9.29
CA TYR A 135 -3.06 10.55 -10.09
C TYR A 135 -1.57 10.87 -10.22
N ASN A 136 -1.11 12.04 -9.77
CA ASN A 136 0.31 12.35 -9.66
C ASN A 136 0.94 11.81 -8.37
N MET A 137 0.14 11.36 -7.40
CA MET A 137 0.60 10.69 -6.17
C MET A 137 0.75 9.19 -6.39
N ASP A 138 1.71 8.57 -5.70
CA ASP A 138 1.75 7.10 -5.61
C ASP A 138 0.68 6.55 -4.64
N ASP A 139 0.37 5.24 -4.74
CA ASP A 139 -0.68 4.60 -3.92
C ASP A 139 -0.48 4.83 -2.41
N ILE A 140 0.76 4.92 -1.93
CA ILE A 140 1.07 5.18 -0.50
C ILE A 140 0.77 6.64 -0.14
N GLU A 141 1.12 7.58 -1.01
CA GLU A 141 0.79 8.99 -0.86
C GLU A 141 -0.73 9.23 -0.88
N GLN A 142 -1.45 8.57 -1.79
CA GLN A 142 -2.91 8.60 -1.86
C GLN A 142 -3.55 8.12 -0.55
N VAL A 143 -3.11 6.99 -0.02
CA VAL A 143 -3.60 6.47 1.28
C VAL A 143 -3.29 7.42 2.43
N ARG A 144 -2.12 8.08 2.41
CA ARG A 144 -1.77 9.10 3.42
C ARG A 144 -2.69 10.31 3.33
N GLU A 145 -3.04 10.78 2.13
CA GLU A 145 -4.01 11.87 1.98
C GLU A 145 -5.39 11.47 2.48
N TYR A 146 -5.86 10.28 2.10
CA TYR A 146 -7.12 9.71 2.58
C TYR A 146 -7.19 9.66 4.13
N ARG A 147 -6.13 9.14 4.77
CA ARG A 147 -6.02 9.02 6.25
C ARG A 147 -5.93 10.38 6.98
N LYS A 148 -5.64 11.49 6.32
CA LYS A 148 -5.70 12.82 6.97
C LYS A 148 -7.13 13.31 7.18
N ARG A 149 -8.08 12.74 6.44
CA ARG A 149 -9.47 13.22 6.35
C ARG A 149 -10.46 12.26 7.04
N ASN A 150 -10.01 11.11 7.54
CA ASN A 150 -10.81 10.09 8.25
C ASN A 150 -10.13 9.68 9.56
#